data_AF-A0A8C9AEM0-F1
#
_entry.id   AF-A0A8C9AEM0-F1
#
_cell.length_a   1.000
_cell.length_b   1.000
_cell.length_c   1.000
_cell.angle_alpha   90.00
_cell.angle_beta   90.00
_cell.angle_gamma   90.00
#
_symmetry.space_group_name_H-M   'P 1'
#
loop_
_entity.id
_entity.type
_entity.pdbx_description
1 polymer ?
#
loop_
_entity_poly.entity_id
_entity_poly.type
_entity_poly.pdbx_seq_one_letter_code
_entity_poly.pdbx_strand_id
1 'polypeptide(L)'
;MDRAQVIKTLLARPLRADARRWRNPIPFPETFDGDTDRLPEFIVQTGSYMFVDEKTFSSDGLKVTFLITRLTGPALQWVIPYIKKNSPLLNDYRGFLAEMKRVFGWEEDEDF
;
A
#
# COMPACT_ATOMS: atom_id res chain seq x y z
N MET A 1 6.62 16.62 16.90
CA MET A 1 6.10 17.05 15.58
C MET A 1 4.71 16.47 15.40
N ASP A 2 3.73 17.29 15.04
CA ASP A 2 2.36 16.84 14.74
C ASP A 2 2.33 16.03 13.43
N ARG A 3 1.58 14.92 13.39
CA ARG A 3 1.53 13.99 12.24
C ARG A 3 1.00 14.66 10.98
N ALA A 4 0.11 15.65 11.11
CA ALA A 4 -0.36 16.45 9.99
C ALA A 4 0.78 17.29 9.34
N GLN A 5 1.69 17.81 10.18
CA GLN A 5 2.86 18.56 9.74
C GLN A 5 3.84 17.67 8.96
N VAL A 6 3.98 16.40 9.36
CA VAL A 6 4.84 15.42 8.68
C VAL A 6 4.33 15.13 7.27
N ILE A 7 3.02 14.90 7.11
CA ILE A 7 2.39 14.64 5.81
C ILE A 7 2.56 15.85 4.88
N LYS A 8 2.34 17.06 5.40
CA LYS A 8 2.49 18.30 4.62
C LYS A 8 3.93 18.54 4.19
N THR A 9 4.90 18.16 5.02
CA THR A 9 6.34 18.28 4.73
C THR A 9 6.82 17.26 3.70
N LEU A 10 6.27 16.04 3.70
CA LEU A 10 6.54 15.02 2.68
C LEU A 10 6.08 15.46 1.29
N LEU A 11 4.92 16.12 1.19
CA LEU A 11 4.37 16.61 -0.07
C LEU A 11 5.09 17.85 -0.63
N ALA A 12 5.79 18.61 0.21
CA ALA A 12 6.41 19.89 -0.17
C ALA A 12 7.90 19.78 -0.58
N ARG A 13 8.53 18.61 -0.41
CA ARG A 13 9.93 18.41 -0.83
C ARG A 13 9.97 18.14 -2.34
N PRO A 14 10.72 18.93 -3.15
CA PRO A 14 10.97 18.54 -4.52
C PRO A 14 11.74 17.23 -4.46
N LEU A 15 11.18 16.18 -5.06
CA LEU A 15 11.87 14.91 -5.30
C LEU A 15 13.11 15.25 -6.15
N ARG A 16 14.24 15.48 -5.49
CA ARG A 16 15.53 15.54 -6.19
C ARG A 16 15.68 14.19 -6.87
N ALA A 17 15.65 14.22 -8.19
CA ALA A 17 15.85 13.07 -9.05
C ALA A 17 17.32 12.62 -8.93
N ASP A 18 17.66 11.96 -7.83
CA ASP A 18 18.88 11.17 -7.73
C ASP A 18 18.69 9.90 -8.56
N ALA A 19 18.86 10.07 -9.88
CA ALA A 19 18.75 9.05 -10.91
C ALA A 19 19.87 7.98 -10.86
N ARG A 20 20.37 7.58 -9.67
CA ARG A 20 21.63 6.82 -9.54
C ARG A 20 21.66 5.61 -8.60
N ARG A 21 20.51 5.10 -8.17
CA ARG A 21 20.42 3.74 -7.63
C ARG A 21 19.29 3.05 -8.34
N TRP A 22 19.64 2.16 -9.28
CA TRP A 22 18.79 1.12 -9.88
C TRP A 22 17.33 1.33 -9.52
N ARG A 23 16.62 2.15 -10.31
CA ARG A 23 15.18 2.29 -10.15
C ARG A 23 14.63 0.89 -10.14
N ASN A 24 13.80 0.58 -9.14
CA ASN A 24 13.15 -0.71 -9.05
C ASN A 24 12.70 -1.15 -10.46
N PRO A 25 13.23 -2.27 -11.00
CA PRO A 25 12.92 -2.71 -12.37
C PRO A 25 11.45 -3.09 -12.53
N ILE A 26 10.73 -3.28 -11.43
CA ILE A 26 9.29 -3.49 -11.43
C ILE A 26 8.60 -2.17 -11.77
N PRO A 27 7.69 -2.15 -12.77
CA PRO A 27 6.85 -0.99 -13.04
C PRO A 27 6.18 -0.48 -11.76
N PHE A 28 6.03 0.84 -11.66
CA PHE A 28 5.39 1.41 -10.49
C PHE A 28 3.91 0.96 -10.45
N PRO A 29 3.43 0.38 -9.33
CA PRO A 29 2.08 -0.18 -9.26
C PRO A 29 0.97 0.81 -9.61
N GLU A 30 -0.07 0.33 -10.26
CA GLU A 30 -1.30 1.07 -10.51
C GLU A 30 -2.10 1.36 -9.22
N THR A 31 -3.06 2.27 -9.30
CA THR A 31 -4.03 2.52 -8.23
C THR A 31 -5.04 1.39 -8.12
N PHE A 32 -5.57 1.18 -6.91
CA PHE A 32 -6.73 0.34 -6.66
C PHE A 32 -7.88 1.20 -6.10
N ASP A 33 -9.06 1.11 -6.69
CA ASP A 33 -10.25 1.88 -6.29
C ASP A 33 -11.28 1.06 -5.51
N GLY A 34 -11.13 -0.27 -5.48
CA GLY A 34 -12.07 -1.18 -4.83
C GLY A 34 -12.66 -2.23 -5.77
N ASP A 35 -12.33 -2.21 -7.06
CA ASP A 35 -12.76 -3.21 -8.03
C ASP A 35 -12.20 -4.61 -7.72
N THR A 36 -13.07 -5.52 -7.28
CA THR A 36 -12.74 -6.90 -6.89
C THR A 36 -11.94 -7.65 -7.97
N ASP A 37 -12.29 -7.48 -9.24
CA ASP A 37 -11.66 -8.18 -10.37
C ASP A 37 -10.17 -7.79 -10.52
N ARG A 38 -9.81 -6.60 -10.01
CA ARG A 38 -8.45 -6.06 -10.06
C ARG A 38 -7.66 -6.28 -8.77
N LEU A 39 -8.27 -6.80 -7.72
CA LEU A 39 -7.59 -7.01 -6.43
C LEU A 39 -6.40 -7.98 -6.54
N PRO A 40 -6.49 -9.13 -7.25
CA PRO A 40 -5.34 -10.02 -7.41
C PRO A 40 -4.16 -9.34 -8.12
N GLU A 41 -4.43 -8.61 -9.21
CA GLU A 41 -3.43 -7.82 -9.93
C GLU A 41 -2.75 -6.82 -9.00
N PHE A 42 -3.54 -6.05 -8.24
CA PHE A 42 -3.05 -5.07 -7.27
C PHE A 42 -2.10 -5.65 -6.23
N ILE A 43 -2.44 -6.81 -5.65
CA ILE A 43 -1.61 -7.49 -4.65
C ILE A 43 -0.31 -7.97 -5.29
N VAL A 44 -0.36 -8.58 -6.47
CA VAL A 44 0.82 -9.10 -7.17
C VAL A 44 1.80 -7.96 -7.54
N GLN A 45 1.31 -6.86 -8.13
CA GLN A 45 2.19 -5.77 -8.56
C GLN A 45 2.86 -5.06 -7.39
N THR A 46 2.10 -4.77 -6.32
CA THR A 46 2.64 -4.08 -5.13
C THR A 46 3.58 -5.00 -4.36
N GLY A 47 3.23 -6.28 -4.18
CA GLY A 47 4.09 -7.28 -3.57
C GLY A 47 5.41 -7.45 -4.31
N SER A 48 5.36 -7.54 -5.64
CA SER A 48 6.55 -7.65 -6.49
C SER A 48 7.44 -6.40 -6.41
N TYR A 49 6.83 -5.21 -6.44
CA TYR A 49 7.57 -3.95 -6.29
C TYR A 49 8.26 -3.90 -4.93
N MET A 50 7.57 -4.27 -3.85
CA MET A 50 8.16 -4.24 -2.51
C MET A 50 9.26 -5.28 -2.32
N PHE A 51 9.10 -6.46 -2.90
CA PHE A 51 10.07 -7.54 -2.84
C PHE A 51 11.41 -7.15 -3.45
N VAL A 52 11.43 -6.36 -4.53
CA VAL A 52 12.69 -5.95 -5.18
C VAL A 52 13.42 -4.84 -4.41
N ASP A 53 12.74 -4.11 -3.53
CA ASP A 53 13.34 -3.05 -2.71
C ASP A 53 13.10 -3.29 -1.21
N GLU A 54 13.47 -4.48 -0.72
CA GLU A 54 13.26 -4.89 0.68
C GLU A 54 13.87 -3.91 1.69
N LYS A 55 14.96 -3.22 1.30
CA LYS A 55 15.60 -2.22 2.16
C LYS A 55 14.67 -1.02 2.40
N THR A 56 14.01 -0.52 1.35
CA THR A 56 12.98 0.52 1.48
C THR A 56 11.75 -0.02 2.20
N PHE A 57 11.33 -1.25 1.91
CA PHE A 57 10.15 -1.88 2.51
C PHE A 57 10.50 -2.79 3.71
N SER A 58 11.34 -2.26 4.61
CA SER A 58 11.96 -3.01 5.71
C SER A 58 11.05 -3.26 6.92
N SER A 59 9.83 -2.71 6.92
CA SER A 59 8.84 -2.95 7.97
C SER A 59 7.43 -3.06 7.39
N ASP A 60 6.57 -3.79 8.10
CA ASP A 60 5.17 -3.95 7.72
C ASP A 60 4.44 -2.61 7.66
N GLY A 61 4.75 -1.68 8.57
CA GLY A 61 4.20 -0.32 8.50
C GLY A 61 4.57 0.42 7.22
N LEU A 62 5.79 0.25 6.70
CA LEU A 62 6.19 0.85 5.42
C LEU A 62 5.49 0.19 4.23
N LYS A 63 5.31 -1.14 4.27
CA LYS A 63 4.56 -1.89 3.25
C LYS A 63 3.09 -1.47 3.21
N VAL A 64 2.44 -1.41 4.38
CA VAL A 64 1.03 -0.98 4.49
C VAL A 64 0.87 0.47 4.08
N THR A 65 1.80 1.35 4.48
CA THR A 65 1.80 2.75 4.03
C THR A 65 1.84 2.84 2.50
N PHE A 66 2.69 2.04 1.85
CA PHE A 66 2.76 1.99 0.39
C PHE A 66 1.48 1.48 -0.27
N LEU A 67 0.85 0.43 0.27
CA LEU A 67 -0.46 0.00 -0.21
C LEU A 67 -1.49 1.14 -0.12
N ILE A 68 -1.53 1.84 1.02
CA ILE A 68 -2.46 2.96 1.27
C ILE A 68 -2.25 4.09 0.25
N THR A 69 -1.01 4.45 -0.09
CA THR A 69 -0.75 5.49 -1.10
C THR A 69 -1.17 5.09 -2.50
N ARG A 70 -1.43 3.80 -2.73
CA ARG A 70 -1.99 3.29 -3.98
C ARG A 70 -3.51 3.15 -3.97
N LEU A 71 -4.19 3.35 -2.85
CA LEU A 71 -5.65 3.31 -2.80
C LEU A 71 -6.27 4.61 -3.32
N THR A 72 -7.40 4.48 -3.99
CA THR A 72 -8.22 5.59 -4.49
C THR A 72 -9.71 5.29 -4.26
N GLY A 73 -10.57 6.27 -4.53
CA GLY A 73 -12.02 6.06 -4.54
C GLY A 73 -12.56 5.37 -3.28
N PRO A 74 -13.49 4.40 -3.43
CA PRO A 74 -14.03 3.59 -2.33
C PRO A 74 -12.97 2.90 -1.46
N ALA A 75 -11.90 2.35 -2.05
CA ALA A 75 -10.85 1.69 -1.29
C ALA A 75 -10.09 2.64 -0.35
N LEU A 76 -9.84 3.87 -0.80
CA LEU A 76 -9.25 4.89 0.07
C LEU A 76 -10.21 5.28 1.20
N GLN A 77 -11.52 5.39 0.92
CA GLN A 77 -12.51 5.68 1.96
C GLN A 77 -12.57 4.58 3.02
N TRP A 78 -12.45 3.32 2.60
CA TRP A 78 -12.43 2.16 3.49
C TRP A 78 -11.28 2.21 4.52
N VAL A 79 -10.08 2.68 4.14
CA VAL A 79 -8.94 2.68 5.07
C VAL A 79 -8.93 3.85 6.07
N ILE A 80 -9.65 4.95 5.79
CA ILE A 80 -9.66 6.17 6.62
C ILE A 80 -9.98 5.90 8.10
N PRO A 81 -10.98 5.08 8.48
CA PRO A 81 -11.27 4.79 9.89
C PRO A 81 -10.11 4.12 10.63
N TYR A 82 -9.36 3.23 9.97
CA TYR A 82 -8.19 2.56 10.55
C TYR A 82 -7.08 3.58 10.83
N ILE A 83 -6.86 4.53 9.91
CA ILE A 83 -5.91 5.64 10.07
C ILE A 83 -6.30 6.53 11.26
N LYS A 84 -7.57 6.98 11.30
CA LYS A 84 -8.07 7.85 12.39
C LYS A 84 -7.94 7.20 13.76
N LYS A 85 -8.08 5.89 13.84
CA LYS A 85 -8.01 5.12 15.10
C LYS A 85 -6.60 4.62 15.44
N ASN A 86 -5.59 4.90 14.62
CA ASN A 86 -4.25 4.30 14.75
C ASN A 86 -4.31 2.77 14.91
N SER A 87 -5.12 2.12 14.06
CA SER A 87 -5.32 0.67 14.13
C SER A 87 -3.98 -0.08 14.10
N PRO A 88 -3.79 -1.11 14.93
CA PRO A 88 -2.60 -1.97 14.85
C PRO A 88 -2.45 -2.62 13.46
N LEU A 89 -3.55 -2.77 12.72
CA LEU A 89 -3.59 -3.26 11.34
C LEU A 89 -2.68 -2.44 10.39
N LEU A 90 -2.41 -1.17 10.71
CA LEU A 90 -1.52 -0.32 9.91
C LEU A 90 -0.04 -0.71 10.01
N ASN A 91 0.31 -1.60 10.95
CA ASN A 91 1.66 -2.14 11.14
C ASN A 91 1.71 -3.66 10.96
N ASP A 92 0.67 -4.27 10.40
CA ASP A 92 0.57 -5.71 10.13
C ASP A 92 0.23 -5.91 8.65
N TYR A 93 1.24 -6.23 7.85
CA TYR A 93 1.08 -6.33 6.40
C TYR A 93 0.18 -7.51 6.01
N ARG A 94 0.35 -8.65 6.69
CA ARG A 94 -0.44 -9.86 6.42
C ARG A 94 -1.89 -9.66 6.82
N GLY A 95 -2.14 -9.09 7.99
CA GLY A 95 -3.48 -8.75 8.45
C GLY A 95 -4.16 -7.72 7.55
N PHE A 96 -3.44 -6.70 7.10
CA PHE A 96 -3.98 -5.70 6.18
C PHE A 96 -4.40 -6.31 4.85
N LEU A 97 -3.58 -7.19 4.26
CA LEU A 97 -3.95 -7.92 3.05
C LEU A 97 -5.17 -8.81 3.29
N ALA A 98 -5.20 -9.58 4.37
CA ALA A 98 -6.34 -10.45 4.67
C ALA A 98 -7.65 -9.67 4.80
N GLU A 99 -7.62 -8.52 5.48
CA GLU A 99 -8.77 -7.64 5.59
C GLU A 99 -9.17 -7.04 4.23
N MET A 100 -8.19 -6.65 3.38
CA MET A 100 -8.49 -6.23 2.00
C MET A 100 -9.20 -7.33 1.21
N LYS A 101 -8.68 -8.56 1.24
CA LYS A 101 -9.31 -9.71 0.54
C LYS A 101 -10.75 -9.89 1.00
N ARG A 102 -10.96 -9.89 2.31
CA ARG A 102 -12.28 -10.04 2.93
C ARG A 102 -13.25 -8.92 2.53
N VAL A 103 -12.79 -7.67 2.52
CA VAL A 103 -13.65 -6.50 2.26
C VAL A 103 -13.99 -6.34 0.78
N PHE A 104 -13.03 -6.60 -0.09
CA PHE A 104 -13.20 -6.47 -1.54
C PHE A 104 -13.55 -7.80 -2.21
N GLY A 105 -13.93 -8.84 -1.45
CA GLY A 105 -14.52 -10.06 -1.98
C GLY A 105 -13.56 -10.95 -2.78
N TRP A 106 -12.26 -10.94 -2.47
CA TRP A 106 -11.35 -11.95 -3.00
C TRP A 106 -11.41 -13.19 -2.10
N GLU A 107 -12.39 -14.05 -2.36
CA GLU A 107 -12.41 -15.42 -1.86
C GLU A 107 -11.41 -16.23 -2.68
N GLU A 108 -10.41 -16.82 -2.02
CA GLU A 108 -9.62 -17.88 -2.64
C GLU A 108 -10.58 -19.06 -2.72
N ASP A 109 -11.09 -19.40 -3.91
CA ASP A 109 -11.86 -20.63 -4.10
C ASP A 109 -11.01 -21.78 -3.54
N GLU A 110 -11.44 -22.39 -2.43
CA GLU A 110 -10.78 -23.54 -1.77
C GLU A 110 -10.90 -24.85 -2.59
N ASP A 111 -11.18 -24.77 -3.90
CA ASP A 111 -11.50 -25.92 -4.74
C ASP A 111 -10.46 -26.16 -5.84
N PHE A 112 -9.25 -26.61 -5.48
CA PHE A 112 -8.38 -27.44 -6.33
C PHE A 112 -7.47 -28.39 -5.52
#